data_AF-Q89AZ6-F1
#
_entry.id   AF-Q89AZ6-F1
#
_cell.length_a   1.000
_cell.length_b   1.000
_cell.length_c   1.000
_cell.angle_alpha   90.00
_cell.angle_beta   90.00
_cell.angle_gamma   90.00
#
_symmetry.space_group_name_H-M   'P 1'
#
loop_
_entity.id
_entity.type
_entity.pdbx_description
1 polymer ?
#
loop_
_entity_poly.entity_id
_entity_poly.type
_entity_poly.pdbx_seq_one_letter_code
_entity_poly.pdbx_strand_id
1 'polypeptide(L)'
;MYKKKRCFTLLKYLDVKSNYHIVLNLKKILSGIIQVKAQLDILMSYQCEYLKCLDQELKFYISGTRLAHYYNFIAFLIDGVNKQNDTMCKLYKQYNEYIYLWKKKQKKIKMWNNINSRLLLNRFKLSQLDDQDLLDSCCTYKYLLKNDREDTDYV
;
A
#
# COMPACT_ATOMS: atom_id res chain seq x y z
N MET A 1 -1.46 -22.22 23.48
CA MET A 1 -2.01 -21.45 22.33
C MET A 1 -1.71 -19.94 22.35
N TYR A 2 -1.66 -19.28 23.53
CA TYR A 2 -1.49 -17.82 23.67
C TYR A 2 -0.24 -17.22 23.01
N LYS A 3 0.94 -17.85 23.18
CA LYS A 3 2.20 -17.37 22.59
C LYS A 3 2.11 -17.25 21.05
N LYS A 4 1.53 -18.26 20.38
CA LYS A 4 1.34 -18.27 18.92
C LYS A 4 0.46 -17.11 18.44
N LYS A 5 -0.69 -16.88 19.09
CA LYS A 5 -1.59 -15.76 18.73
C LYS A 5 -0.87 -14.40 18.85
N ARG A 6 -0.14 -14.19 19.94
CA ARG A 6 0.62 -12.94 20.18
C ARG A 6 1.69 -12.71 19.12
N CYS A 7 2.40 -13.76 18.70
CA CYS A 7 3.38 -13.67 17.61
C CYS A 7 2.74 -13.24 16.29
N PHE A 8 1.62 -13.85 15.88
CA PHE A 8 0.97 -13.51 14.62
C PHE A 8 0.34 -12.12 14.62
N THR A 9 -0.20 -11.66 15.74
CA THR A 9 -0.68 -10.28 15.87
C THR A 9 0.45 -9.27 15.77
N LEU A 10 1.62 -9.58 16.35
CA LEU A 10 2.79 -8.71 16.27
C LEU A 10 3.37 -8.65 14.85
N LEU A 11 3.47 -9.80 14.18
CA LEU A 11 3.90 -9.87 12.77
C LEU A 11 2.94 -9.10 11.85
N LYS A 12 1.63 -9.23 12.07
CA LYS A 12 0.63 -8.43 11.35
C LYS A 12 0.84 -6.94 11.60
N TYR A 13 1.06 -6.52 12.84
CA TYR A 13 1.29 -5.11 13.19
C TYR A 13 2.53 -4.56 12.48
N LEU A 14 3.65 -5.30 12.48
CA LEU A 14 4.87 -4.89 11.79
C LEU A 14 4.66 -4.77 10.27
N ASP A 15 3.93 -5.71 9.65
CA ASP A 15 3.63 -5.63 8.23
C ASP A 15 2.66 -4.48 7.89
N VAL A 16 1.70 -4.16 8.75
CA VAL A 16 0.81 -2.99 8.59
C VAL A 16 1.61 -1.69 8.69
N LYS A 17 2.51 -1.57 9.67
CA LYS A 17 3.38 -0.40 9.82
C LYS A 17 4.30 -0.22 8.60
N SER A 18 4.92 -1.30 8.14
CA SER A 18 5.73 -1.30 6.91
C SER A 18 4.90 -0.90 5.68
N ASN A 19 3.66 -1.38 5.57
CA ASN A 19 2.76 -1.00 4.48
C ASN A 19 2.39 0.49 4.51
N TYR A 20 2.21 1.06 5.70
CA TYR A 20 1.96 2.50 5.86
C TYR A 20 3.12 3.34 5.30
N HIS A 21 4.37 2.97 5.60
CA HIS A 21 5.55 3.65 5.03
C HIS A 21 5.61 3.56 3.49
N ILE A 22 5.26 2.39 2.93
CA ILE A 22 5.18 2.21 1.47
C ILE A 22 4.12 3.14 0.87
N VAL A 23 2.94 3.25 1.49
CA VAL A 23 1.87 4.15 1.04
C VAL A 23 2.30 5.62 1.12
N LEU A 24 3.00 6.02 2.18
CA LEU A 24 3.54 7.38 2.29
C LEU A 24 4.53 7.69 1.16
N ASN A 25 5.42 6.75 0.83
CA ASN A 25 6.37 6.93 -0.27
C ASN A 25 5.65 6.97 -1.62
N LEU A 26 4.63 6.13 -1.84
CA LEU A 26 3.79 6.21 -3.04
C LEU A 26 3.12 7.57 -3.18
N LYS A 27 2.59 8.14 -2.09
CA LYS A 27 1.99 9.48 -2.10
C LYS A 27 3.02 10.54 -2.49
N LYS A 28 4.25 10.47 -1.97
CA LYS A 28 5.33 11.38 -2.33
C LYS A 28 5.70 11.27 -3.80
N ILE A 29 5.84 10.05 -4.33
CA ILE A 29 6.17 9.81 -5.74
C ILE A 29 5.05 10.36 -6.64
N LEU A 30 3.78 10.08 -6.32
CA LEU A 30 2.63 10.62 -7.07
C LEU A 30 2.60 12.14 -7.07
N SER A 31 2.87 12.78 -5.92
CA SER A 31 2.99 14.23 -5.84
C SER A 31 4.12 14.75 -6.72
N GLY A 32 5.27 14.06 -6.73
CA GLY A 32 6.40 14.41 -7.60
C GLY A 32 6.05 14.29 -9.09
N ILE A 33 5.35 13.23 -9.49
CA ILE A 33 4.88 13.03 -10.87
C ILE A 33 3.95 14.18 -11.30
N ILE A 34 3.02 14.57 -10.43
CA ILE A 34 2.09 15.68 -10.71
C ILE A 34 2.87 16.99 -10.89
N GLN A 35 3.84 17.26 -10.00
CA GLN A 35 4.63 18.49 -10.04
C GLN A 35 5.49 18.56 -11.31
N VAL A 36 6.18 17.47 -11.66
CA VAL A 36 7.01 17.42 -12.87
C VAL A 36 6.14 17.54 -14.13
N LYS A 37 4.97 16.89 -14.14
CA LYS A 37 4.01 17.05 -15.25
C LYS A 37 3.57 18.51 -15.42
N ALA A 38 3.23 19.19 -14.33
CA ALA A 38 2.88 20.61 -14.39
C ALA A 38 4.04 21.47 -14.91
N GLN A 39 5.29 21.17 -14.51
CA GLN A 39 6.47 21.86 -15.03
C GLN A 39 6.67 21.61 -16.54
N LEU A 40 6.44 20.38 -17.01
CA LEU A 40 6.47 20.05 -18.43
C LEU A 40 5.39 20.82 -19.20
N ASP A 41 4.16 20.87 -18.71
CA ASP A 41 3.06 21.61 -19.36
C ASP A 41 3.39 23.11 -19.46
N ILE A 42 4.02 23.69 -18.43
CA ILE A 42 4.50 25.08 -18.45
C ILE A 42 5.61 25.27 -19.48
N LEU A 43 6.61 24.38 -19.52
CA LEU A 43 7.71 24.47 -20.48
C LEU A 43 7.22 24.34 -21.93
N MET A 44 6.30 23.41 -22.20
CA MET A 44 5.73 23.21 -23.53
C MET A 44 4.87 24.39 -23.97
N SER A 45 4.01 24.92 -23.10
CA SER A 45 3.20 26.11 -23.41
C SER A 45 4.09 27.33 -23.65
N TYR A 46 5.12 27.52 -22.82
CA TYR A 46 6.07 28.60 -22.99
C TYR A 46 6.89 28.46 -24.27
N GLN A 47 7.32 27.25 -24.64
CA GLN A 47 7.98 26.98 -25.92
C GLN A 47 7.09 27.36 -27.11
N CYS A 48 5.81 27.02 -27.07
CA CYS A 48 4.85 27.38 -28.12
C CYS A 48 4.70 28.91 -28.25
N GLU A 49 4.54 29.63 -27.14
CA GLU A 49 4.46 31.09 -27.17
C GLU A 49 5.77 31.72 -27.64
N TYR A 50 6.91 31.18 -27.22
CA TYR A 50 8.23 31.67 -27.64
C TYR A 50 8.44 31.52 -29.16
N LEU A 51 8.03 30.39 -29.73
CA LEU A 51 8.08 30.15 -31.18
C LEU A 51 7.13 31.08 -31.94
N LYS A 52 5.92 31.36 -31.42
CA LYS A 52 5.02 32.36 -32.03
C LYS A 52 5.64 33.75 -32.06
N CYS A 53 6.32 34.16 -30.98
CA CYS A 53 7.03 35.44 -30.94
C CYS A 53 8.17 35.48 -31.95
N LEU A 54 8.94 34.39 -32.08
CA LEU A 54 9.99 34.27 -33.09
C LEU A 54 9.42 34.38 -34.51
N ASP A 55 8.33 33.69 -34.81
CA ASP A 55 7.67 33.74 -36.13
C ASP A 55 7.15 35.14 -36.46
N GLN A 56 6.64 35.87 -35.47
CA GLN A 56 6.22 37.26 -35.64
C GLN A 56 7.41 38.17 -35.92
N GLU A 57 8.50 38.04 -35.16
CA GLU A 57 9.69 38.85 -35.38
C GLU A 57 10.38 38.52 -36.71
N LEU A 58 10.40 37.24 -37.14
CA LEU A 58 10.96 36.80 -38.42
C LEU A 58 10.23 37.37 -39.63
N LYS A 59 8.94 37.74 -39.50
CA LYS A 59 8.21 38.47 -40.55
C LYS A 59 8.75 39.89 -40.73
N PHE A 60 9.41 40.43 -39.72
CA PHE A 60 10.15 41.67 -39.76
C PHE A 60 11.66 41.37 -39.86
N TYR A 61 12.47 42.40 -40.02
CA TYR A 61 13.93 42.22 -40.01
C TYR A 61 14.43 41.97 -38.58
N ILE A 62 14.76 40.72 -38.25
CA ILE A 62 15.46 40.35 -37.02
C ILE A 62 16.96 40.61 -37.16
N SER A 63 17.59 41.17 -36.12
CA SER A 63 19.05 41.21 -36.06
C SER A 63 19.63 39.81 -35.82
N GLY A 64 20.77 39.50 -36.45
CA GLY A 64 21.42 38.19 -36.29
C GLY A 64 21.76 37.84 -34.83
N THR A 65 22.06 38.83 -34.00
CA THR A 65 22.27 38.64 -32.55
C THR A 65 21.00 38.17 -31.84
N ARG A 66 19.86 38.81 -32.11
CA ARG A 66 18.57 38.43 -31.52
C ARG A 66 18.14 37.04 -31.98
N LEU A 67 18.33 36.73 -33.27
CA LEU A 67 18.11 35.38 -33.82
C LEU A 67 18.93 34.32 -33.06
N ALA A 68 20.22 34.57 -32.84
CA ALA A 68 21.09 33.65 -32.10
C ALA A 68 20.62 33.45 -30.65
N HIS A 69 20.12 34.50 -29.99
CA HIS A 69 19.51 34.38 -28.67
C HIS A 69 18.27 33.47 -28.68
N TYR A 70 17.40 33.62 -29.69
CA TYR A 70 16.24 32.73 -29.87
C TYR A 70 16.66 31.26 -29.99
N TYR A 71 17.63 30.96 -30.85
CA TYR A 71 18.11 29.59 -31.01
C TYR A 71 18.73 29.02 -29.73
N ASN A 72 19.57 29.80 -29.04
CA ASN A 72 20.18 29.37 -27.77
C ASN A 72 19.11 29.09 -26.71
N PHE A 73 18.07 29.91 -26.66
CA PHE A 73 16.99 29.75 -25.70
C PHE A 73 16.09 28.55 -26.03
N ILE A 74 15.80 28.30 -27.31
CA ILE A 74 15.08 27.10 -27.75
C ILE A 74 15.88 25.85 -27.38
N ALA A 75 17.20 25.85 -27.62
CA ALA A 75 18.07 24.73 -27.22
C ALA A 75 18.03 24.50 -25.70
N PHE A 76 18.04 25.57 -24.91
CA PHE A 76 17.91 25.50 -23.45
C PHE A 76 16.55 24.93 -23.02
N LEU A 77 15.45 25.34 -23.66
CA LEU A 77 14.12 24.78 -23.38
C LEU A 77 14.06 23.29 -23.71
N ILE A 78 14.62 22.86 -24.84
CA ILE A 78 14.65 21.44 -25.25
C ILE A 78 15.42 20.62 -24.22
N ASP A 79 16.59 21.09 -23.77
CA ASP A 79 17.36 20.42 -22.73
C ASP A 79 16.59 20.36 -21.39
N GLY A 80 15.89 21.44 -21.04
CA GLY A 80 14.99 21.49 -19.89
C GLY A 80 13.87 20.44 -19.95
N VAL A 81 13.18 20.32 -21.10
CA VAL A 81 12.12 19.33 -21.33
C VAL A 81 12.69 17.91 -21.25
N ASN A 82 13.85 17.65 -21.84
CA ASN A 82 14.51 16.35 -21.77
C ASN A 82 14.85 15.95 -20.34
N LYS A 83 15.41 16.89 -19.54
CA LYS A 83 15.67 16.66 -18.11
C LYS A 83 14.40 16.33 -17.35
N GLN A 84 13.30 17.05 -17.59
CA GLN A 84 12.03 16.77 -16.93
C GLN A 84 11.47 15.40 -17.34
N ASN A 85 11.56 15.02 -18.61
CA ASN A 85 11.19 13.68 -19.08
C ASN A 85 12.03 12.58 -18.41
N ASP A 86 13.33 12.79 -18.23
CA ASP A 86 14.19 11.86 -17.50
C ASP A 86 13.77 11.72 -16.03
N THR A 87 13.41 12.83 -15.37
CA THR A 87 12.89 12.78 -14.01
C THR A 87 11.54 12.06 -13.93
N MET A 88 10.63 12.27 -14.89
CA MET A 88 9.37 11.52 -15.00
C MET A 88 9.65 10.02 -15.13
N CYS A 89 10.56 9.62 -16.03
CA CYS A 89 10.92 8.23 -16.22
C CYS A 89 11.46 7.60 -14.91
N LYS A 90 12.30 8.32 -14.16
CA LYS A 90 12.81 7.86 -12.85
C LYS A 90 11.68 7.71 -11.84
N LEU A 91 10.78 8.69 -11.74
CA LEU A 91 9.63 8.64 -10.83
C LEU A 91 8.66 7.51 -11.17
N TYR A 92 8.41 7.26 -12.46
CA TYR A 92 7.57 6.13 -12.89
C TYR A 92 8.20 4.77 -12.58
N LYS A 93 9.51 4.62 -12.74
CA LYS A 93 10.22 3.40 -12.32
C LYS A 93 10.06 3.16 -10.82
N GLN A 94 10.31 4.19 -10.00
CA GLN A 94 10.11 4.11 -8.55
C GLN A 94 8.65 3.81 -8.20
N TYR A 95 7.69 4.45 -8.86
CA TYR A 95 6.26 4.20 -8.65
C TYR A 95 5.89 2.73 -8.86
N ASN A 96 6.39 2.12 -9.95
CA ASN A 96 6.14 0.73 -10.27
C ASN A 96 6.75 -0.22 -9.22
N GLU A 97 7.97 0.05 -8.76
CA GLU A 97 8.62 -0.72 -7.70
C GLU A 97 7.82 -0.64 -6.39
N TYR A 98 7.43 0.56 -5.96
CA TYR A 98 6.67 0.75 -4.73
C TYR A 98 5.25 0.15 -4.81
N ILE A 99 4.59 0.21 -5.97
CA ILE A 99 3.30 -0.49 -6.17
C ILE A 99 3.48 -1.99 -6.03
N TYR A 100 4.52 -2.56 -6.64
CA TYR A 100 4.77 -3.98 -6.55
C TYR A 100 4.98 -4.41 -5.09
N LEU A 101 5.80 -3.66 -4.35
CA LEU A 101 6.03 -3.88 -2.92
C LEU A 101 4.73 -3.75 -2.11
N TRP A 102 3.92 -2.73 -2.39
CA TRP A 102 2.62 -2.54 -1.76
C TRP A 102 1.68 -3.73 -2.01
N LYS A 103 1.54 -4.18 -3.26
CA LYS A 103 0.73 -5.36 -3.62
C LYS A 103 1.21 -6.61 -2.89
N LYS A 104 2.53 -6.83 -2.81
CA LYS A 104 3.11 -7.96 -2.06
C LYS A 104 2.79 -7.88 -0.57
N LYS A 105 2.89 -6.70 0.04
CA LYS A 105 2.53 -6.49 1.46
C LYS A 105 1.03 -6.68 1.71
N GLN A 106 0.17 -6.20 0.82
CA GLN A 106 -1.28 -6.41 0.94
C GLN A 106 -1.65 -7.89 0.93
N LYS A 107 -1.04 -8.69 0.04
CA LYS A 107 -1.21 -10.15 0.05
C LYS A 107 -0.80 -10.77 1.38
N LYS A 108 0.34 -10.34 1.95
CA LYS A 108 0.84 -10.83 3.24
C LYS A 108 -0.08 -10.44 4.41
N ILE A 109 -0.61 -9.21 4.42
CA ILE A 109 -1.59 -8.76 5.43
C ILE A 109 -2.87 -9.59 5.36
N LYS A 110 -3.36 -9.89 4.14
CA LYS A 110 -4.52 -10.77 3.94
C LYS A 110 -4.25 -12.18 4.48
N MET A 111 -3.07 -12.73 4.24
CA MET A 111 -2.64 -14.02 4.81
C MET A 111 -2.66 -13.98 6.35
N TRP A 112 -2.14 -12.93 6.98
CA TRP A 112 -2.19 -12.79 8.44
C TRP A 112 -3.62 -12.68 8.99
N ASN A 113 -4.52 -11.99 8.27
CA ASN A 113 -5.93 -11.94 8.65
C ASN A 113 -6.56 -13.33 8.64
N ASN A 114 -6.28 -14.14 7.60
CA ASN A 114 -6.78 -15.51 7.50
C ASN A 114 -6.21 -16.43 8.58
N ILE A 115 -4.93 -16.28 8.94
CA ILE A 115 -4.33 -17.05 10.04
C ILE A 115 -4.98 -16.67 11.37
N ASN A 116 -5.16 -15.38 11.63
CA ASN A 116 -5.78 -14.91 12.87
C ASN A 116 -7.25 -15.35 12.99
N SER A 117 -8.01 -15.35 11.90
CA SER A 117 -9.40 -15.84 11.91
C SER A 117 -9.46 -17.35 12.16
N ARG A 118 -8.58 -18.14 11.54
CA ARG A 118 -8.46 -19.59 11.82
C ARG A 118 -8.08 -19.88 13.27
N LEU A 119 -7.16 -19.11 13.84
CA LEU A 119 -6.76 -19.27 15.24
C LEU A 119 -7.89 -18.91 16.22
N LEU A 120 -8.69 -17.88 15.91
CA LEU A 120 -9.89 -17.53 16.67
C LEU A 120 -10.93 -18.65 16.62
N LEU A 121 -11.18 -19.18 15.42
CA LEU A 121 -12.17 -20.25 15.20
C LEU A 121 -11.74 -21.56 15.90
N ASN A 122 -10.46 -21.92 15.83
CA ASN A 122 -9.93 -23.07 16.55
C ASN A 122 -10.00 -22.87 18.08
N ARG A 123 -9.74 -21.65 18.58
CA ARG A 123 -9.89 -21.37 20.02
C ARG A 123 -11.36 -21.52 20.45
N PHE A 124 -12.29 -21.01 19.66
CA PHE A 124 -13.72 -21.14 19.94
C PHE A 124 -14.14 -22.61 19.97
N LYS A 125 -13.71 -23.41 18.99
CA LYS A 125 -13.95 -24.86 18.98
C LYS A 125 -13.39 -25.58 20.21
N LEU A 126 -12.16 -25.26 20.62
CA LEU A 126 -11.57 -25.86 21.82
C LEU A 126 -12.37 -25.48 23.07
N SER A 127 -12.77 -24.22 23.22
CA SER A 127 -13.62 -23.80 24.33
C SER A 127 -14.95 -24.55 24.36
N GLN A 128 -15.57 -24.79 23.19
CA GLN A 128 -16.81 -25.57 23.09
C GLN A 128 -16.62 -27.03 23.50
N LEU A 129 -15.48 -27.63 23.15
CA LEU A 129 -15.14 -28.99 23.58
C LEU A 129 -14.92 -29.04 25.09
N ASP A 130 -14.18 -28.08 25.66
CA ASP A 130 -13.95 -27.99 27.10
C ASP A 130 -15.29 -27.84 27.87
N ASP A 131 -16.21 -27.00 27.37
CA ASP A 131 -17.54 -26.81 27.96
C ASP A 131 -18.40 -28.07 27.84
N GLN A 132 -18.32 -28.78 26.70
CA GLN A 132 -19.02 -30.04 26.49
C GLN A 132 -18.52 -31.13 27.45
N ASP A 133 -17.20 -31.28 27.59
CA ASP A 133 -16.59 -32.25 28.50
C ASP A 133 -17.02 -32.00 29.96
N LEU A 134 -17.11 -30.73 30.37
CA LEU A 134 -17.61 -30.34 31.69
C LEU A 134 -19.07 -30.73 31.89
N LEU A 135 -19.94 -30.47 30.90
CA LEU A 135 -21.35 -30.85 30.96
C LEU A 135 -21.53 -32.37 31.01
N ASP A 136 -20.79 -33.11 30.20
CA ASP A 136 -20.83 -34.57 30.16
C ASP A 136 -20.37 -35.16 31.50
N SER A 137 -19.32 -34.58 32.12
CA SER A 137 -18.87 -34.97 33.47
C SER A 137 -19.92 -34.70 34.55
N CYS A 138 -20.63 -33.57 34.48
CA CYS A 138 -21.69 -33.24 35.43
C CYS A 138 -22.90 -34.18 35.28
N CYS A 139 -23.30 -34.46 34.03
CA CYS A 139 -24.40 -35.37 33.72
C CYS A 139 -24.12 -36.79 34.19
N THR A 140 -22.92 -37.30 33.90
CA THR A 140 -22.49 -38.64 34.36
C THR A 140 -22.44 -38.74 35.88
N TYR A 141 -21.85 -37.76 36.57
CA TYR A 141 -21.84 -37.72 38.03
C TYR A 141 -23.25 -37.70 38.63
N LYS A 142 -24.15 -36.88 38.08
CA LYS A 142 -25.55 -36.80 38.54
C LYS A 142 -26.32 -38.10 38.30
N TYR A 143 -26.04 -38.80 37.20
CA TYR A 143 -26.62 -40.10 36.89
C TYR A 143 -26.17 -41.17 37.90
N LEU A 144 -24.86 -41.23 38.19
CA LEU A 144 -24.31 -42.17 39.18
C LEU A 144 -24.90 -41.93 40.57
N LEU A 145 -24.95 -40.67 41.04
CA LEU A 145 -25.58 -40.32 42.32
C LEU A 145 -27.06 -40.70 42.41
N LYS A 146 -27.77 -40.72 41.28
CA LYS A 146 -29.17 -41.12 41.26
C LYS A 146 -29.31 -42.63 41.43
N ASN A 147 -28.47 -43.40 40.73
CA ASN A 147 -28.47 -44.86 40.83
C ASN A 147 -28.03 -45.33 42.23
N ASP A 148 -27.02 -44.69 42.83
CA ASP A 148 -26.58 -45.01 44.20
C ASP A 148 -27.70 -44.82 45.25
N ARG A 149 -28.67 -43.92 45.00
CA ARG A 149 -29.83 -43.71 45.88
C ARG A 149 -30.92 -44.76 45.66
N GLU A 150 -31.10 -45.20 44.42
CA GLU A 150 -32.08 -46.25 44.09
C GLU A 150 -31.61 -47.62 44.64
N ASP A 151 -30.30 -47.86 44.74
CA ASP A 151 -29.73 -49.07 45.34
C ASP A 151 -29.85 -49.08 46.89
N THR A 152 -29.97 -47.92 47.55
CA THR A 152 -30.16 -47.86 49.02
C THR A 152 -31.59 -48.11 49.50
N ASP A 153 -32.59 -48.11 48.60
CA ASP A 153 -33.99 -48.37 48.96
C ASP A 153 -34.33 -49.90 48.96
N TYR A 154 -33.33 -50.77 48.75
CA TYR A 154 -33.46 -52.23 48.76
C TYR A 154 -32.72 -52.94 49.92
N VAL A 155 -32.68 -52.33 51.11
CA VAL A 155 -32.22 -52.96 52.36
C VAL A 155 -33.28 -52.81 53.45
#